data_AF-A0A2H5V230-F1
#
_entry.id   AF-A0A2H5V230-F1
#
_cell.length_a   1.000
_cell.length_b   1.000
_cell.length_c   1.000
_cell.angle_alpha   90.00
_cell.angle_beta   90.00
_cell.angle_gamma   90.00
#
_symmetry.space_group_name_H-M   'P 1'
#
loop_
_entity.id
_entity.type
_entity.pdbx_description
1 polymer ?
#
loop_
_entity_poly.entity_id
_entity_poly.type
_entity_poly.pdbx_seq_one_letter_code
_entity_poly.pdbx_strand_id
1 'polypeptide(L)' 'MIGPDGAGKTTCFRSLATILKPGGGSARIFGLDEGGAKGEAAISYLPEEAGVYRV' A
#
# COMPACT_ATOMS: atom_id res chain seq x y z
N MET A 1 11.44 -5.17 -2.81
CA MET A 1 11.52 -4.75 -4.22
C MET A 1 12.80 -3.94 -4.40
N ILE A 2 13.71 -4.33 -5.30
CA ILE A 2 14.99 -3.62 -5.51
C ILE A 2 14.92 -2.82 -6.82
N GLY A 3 15.54 -1.64 -6.86
CA GLY A 3 15.75 -0.85 -8.08
C GLY A 3 15.93 0.64 -7.78
N PRO A 4 15.98 1.50 -8.80
CA PRO A 4 16.31 2.91 -8.64
C PRO A 4 15.21 3.70 -7.92
N ASP A 5 15.61 4.84 -7.36
CA ASP A 5 14.70 5.84 -6.78
C ASP A 5 13.74 6.36 -7.85
N GLY A 6 12.49 6.58 -7.47
CA GLY A 6 11.44 7.02 -8.41
C GLY A 6 10.82 5.90 -9.26
N ALA A 7 11.30 4.65 -9.18
CA ALA A 7 10.70 3.51 -9.89
C ALA A 7 9.28 3.11 -9.43
N GLY A 8 8.68 3.85 -8.48
CA GLY A 8 7.33 3.60 -8.00
C GLY A 8 7.20 2.51 -6.93
N LYS A 9 8.28 2.11 -6.26
CA LYS A 9 8.22 1.10 -5.16
C LYS A 9 7.30 1.57 -4.04
N THR A 10 7.52 2.78 -3.55
CA THR A 10 6.71 3.39 -2.48
C THR A 10 5.26 3.57 -2.91
N THR A 11 5.03 3.99 -4.16
CA THR A 11 3.70 4.08 -4.77
C THR A 11 2.99 2.73 -4.76
N CYS A 12 3.68 1.67 -5.21
CA CYS A 12 3.14 0.31 -5.25
C CYS A 12 2.80 -0.20 -3.84
N PHE A 13 3.71 -0.03 -2.86
CA PHE A 13 3.45 -0.42 -1.48
C PHE A 13 2.28 0.35 -0.87
N ARG A 14 2.17 1.65 -1.11
CA ARG A 14 1.04 2.46 -0.62
C ARG A 14 -0.28 2.03 -1.26
N SER A 15 -0.26 1.63 -2.53
CA SER A 15 -1.45 1.12 -3.20
C SER A 15 -1.91 -0.23 -2.64
N LEU A 16 -0.98 -1.17 -2.48
CA LEU A 16 -1.30 -2.46 -1.84
C LEU A 16 -1.72 -2.29 -0.38
N ALA A 17 -1.16 -1.31 0.33
CA ALA A 17 -1.56 -0.98 1.69
C ALA A 17 -2.87 -0.19 1.76
N THR A 18 -3.54 0.06 0.63
CA THR A 18 -4.80 0.83 0.53
C THR A 18 -4.68 2.30 0.95
N ILE A 19 -3.46 2.78 1.16
CA ILE A 19 -3.12 4.18 1.50
C ILE A 19 -3.22 5.09 0.27
N LEU A 20 -2.94 4.54 -0.92
CA LEU A 20 -2.99 5.28 -2.18
C LEU A 20 -3.85 4.53 -3.20
N LYS A 21 -5.01 5.10 -3.56
CA LYS A 21 -5.87 4.50 -4.58
C LYS A 21 -5.12 4.42 -5.93
N PRO A 22 -4.99 3.22 -6.54
CA PRO A 22 -4.38 3.10 -7.86
C PRO A 22 -5.23 3.82 -8.92
N GLY A 23 -4.56 4.43 -9.92
CA GLY A 23 -5.24 5.13 -11.01
C GLY A 23 -5.99 4.22 -11.98
N GLY A 24 -5.74 2.91 -11.93
CA GLY A 24 -6.39 1.89 -12.75
C GLY A 24 -5.82 0.50 -12.46
N GLY A 25 -6.47 -0.54 -12.99
CA GLY A 25 -6.13 -1.94 -12.73
C GLY A 25 -6.79 -2.49 -11.46
N SER A 26 -6.33 -3.65 -11.01
CA SER A 26 -6.79 -4.29 -9.76
C SER A 26 -5.65 -5.05 -9.08
N ALA A 27 -5.64 -5.04 -7.75
CA ALA A 27 -4.80 -5.93 -6.95
C ALA A 27 -5.63 -6.74 -5.96
N ARG A 28 -5.10 -7.91 -5.58
CA ARG A 28 -5.69 -8.79 -4.57
C ARG A 28 -4.70 -9.06 -3.45
N ILE A 29 -5.17 -8.91 -2.21
CA ILE A 29 -4.42 -9.15 -0.97
C ILE A 29 -4.98 -10.42 -0.34
N PHE A 30 -4.16 -11.46 -0.23
CA PHE A 30 -4.60 -12.80 0.22
C PHE A 30 -5.84 -13.33 -0.52
N GLY A 31 -5.96 -13.02 -1.82
CA GLY A 31 -7.09 -13.42 -2.66
C GLY A 31 -8.34 -12.53 -2.53
N LEU A 32 -8.31 -11.51 -1.68
CA LEU A 32 -9.37 -10.52 -1.49
C LEU A 32 -9.08 -9.26 -2.30
N ASP A 33 -10.10 -8.56 -2.79
CA ASP A 33 -9.89 -7.27 -3.45
C ASP A 33 -9.36 -6.23 -2.46
N GLU A 34 -8.36 -5.46 -2.89
CA GLU A 34 -7.69 -4.45 -2.05
C GLU A 34 -8.65 -3.37 -1.51
N GLY A 35 -9.73 -3.05 -2.24
CA GLY A 35 -10.73 -2.05 -1.83
C GLY A 35 -11.86 -2.58 -0.93
N GLY A 36 -11.79 -3.84 -0.48
CA GLY A 36 -12.77 -4.41 0.43
C GLY A 36 -12.32 -4.33 1.88
N ALA A 37 -13.25 -4.12 2.83
CA ALA A 37 -12.96 -4.03 4.27
C ALA A 37 -12.13 -5.20 4.82
N LYS A 38 -12.28 -6.41 4.24
CA LYS A 38 -11.48 -7.59 4.60
C LYS A 38 -10.05 -7.55 4.05
N GLY A 39 -9.84 -6.96 2.88
CA GLY A 39 -8.52 -6.79 2.27
C GLY A 39 -7.71 -5.71 2.99
N GLU A 40 -8.35 -4.59 3.32
CA GLU A 40 -7.76 -3.51 4.12
C GLU A 40 -7.27 -4.00 5.49
N ALA A 41 -8.09 -4.82 6.18
CA ALA A 41 -7.72 -5.39 7.48
C ALA A 41 -6.59 -6.43 7.42
N ALA A 42 -6.25 -6.93 6.22
CA ALA A 42 -5.27 -8.00 6.06
C ALA A 42 -3.82 -7.50 5.92
N ILE A 43 -3.61 -6.19 5.71
CA ILE A 43 -2.28 -5.61 5.51
C ILE A 43 -2.06 -4.40 6.41
N SER A 44 -0.82 -4.19 6.86
CA SER A 44 -0.41 -3.00 7.59
C SER A 44 0.90 -2.47 7.01
N TYR A 45 1.05 -1.15 6.98
CA TYR A 45 2.19 -0.48 6.35
C TYR A 45 2.95 0.37 7.38
N LEU A 46 4.25 0.16 7.45
CA LEU A 46 5.18 1.01 8.20
C LEU A 46 5.96 1.87 7.20
N PRO A 47 5.74 3.20 7.16
CA PRO A 47 6.53 4.07 6.32
C PRO A 47 7.99 4.12 6.77
N GLU A 48 8.88 4.36 5.82
CA GLU A 48 10.32 4.53 6.05
C GLU A 48 10.61 5.73 6.96
N GLU A 49 9.90 6.84 6.73
CA GLU A 49 9.76 7.89 7.74
C GLU A 49 8.51 7.60 8.57
N ALA A 50 8.70 6.89 9.69
CA ALA A 50 7.68 6.76 10.72
C ALA A 50 7.47 8.13 11.39
N GLY A 51 6.73 9.01 10.70
CA GLY A 51 6.31 10.29 11.24
C GLY A 51 5.65 10.03 12.58
N VAL A 52 6.23 10.59 13.65
CA VAL A 52 5.68 10.56 14.99
C VAL A 52 4.30 11.21 14.90
N TYR A 53 3.25 10.40 14.84
CA TYR A 53 1.87 10.88 14.82
C TYR A 53 1.61 11.44 16.23
N ARG A 54 1.75 12.76 16.41
CA ARG A 54 1.25 13.41 17.62
C ARG A 54 -0.27 13.45 17.51
N VAL A 55 -0.89 12.70 18.41
CA VAL A 55 -2.28 12.86 18.86
C VAL A 55 -2.54 14.28 19.34
#